data_AF-A0A965FQR4-F1
#
_entry.id   AF-A0A965FQR4-F1
#
_cell.length_a   1.000
_cell.length_b   1.000
_cell.length_c   1.000
_cell.angle_alpha   90.00
_cell.angle_beta   90.00
_cell.angle_gamma   90.00
#
_symmetry.space_group_name_H-M   'P 1'
#
loop_
_entity.id
_entity.type
_entity.pdbx_description
1 polymer ?
#
loop_
_entity_poly.entity_id
_entity_poly.type
_entity_poly.pdbx_seq_one_letter_code
_entity_poly.pdbx_strand_id
1 'polypeptide(L)'
;MADESLNPKDSLTENDYQSKGLLVTGLLLLSLLLITWLLEALGTDLNAARWAFSPSEGWPLGEQQPWKWIHRYGTIPGFLLTLAAIPAWFFCQRSQRYYAWRRYVLIYGLTSIIGAGILVNALLKEHSGRPRPRDVVEFGGNWEYRDALDFGTPGKGRSFPCGHCTMGFSFSVGIVFWQRSRLLASGMFFLGLFYGALVSVARVTQGAHFVSDGVWALGVLMLTLSVLYYFVFKPPLSEKQDFSPMPAKQQRRLFSGILLAMFVMTGLYITRRPFYQDFQKKFTLPLRAESLLLQTNLEKERFELVPSDGKSPMIHLEGRGFALPDTNFRVDFSLPKSGNIPVIRLELKRNGYFAELETRVKLKLPENLINSIRFTELEIKPQE
;
A
#
# COMPACT_ATOMS: atom_id res chain seq x y z
N MET A 1 -29.13 39.45 -45.38
CA MET A 1 -29.09 39.53 -43.90
C MET A 1 -29.85 38.33 -43.36
N ALA A 2 -29.13 37.25 -43.07
CA ALA A 2 -29.64 36.15 -42.26
C ALA A 2 -28.65 36.06 -41.11
N ASP A 3 -29.12 36.52 -39.95
CA ASP A 3 -28.44 36.43 -38.67
C ASP A 3 -28.52 34.96 -38.25
N GLU A 4 -27.44 34.21 -38.49
CA GLU A 4 -27.26 32.88 -37.90
C GLU A 4 -27.08 33.06 -36.40
N SER A 5 -28.21 32.96 -35.69
CA SER A 5 -28.26 32.80 -34.25
C SER A 5 -27.39 31.61 -33.84
N LEU A 6 -26.15 31.89 -33.46
CA LEU A 6 -25.29 30.98 -32.72
C LEU A 6 -26.08 30.49 -31.49
N ASN A 7 -26.46 29.21 -31.52
CA ASN A 7 -27.14 28.54 -30.42
C ASN A 7 -26.27 28.65 -29.15
N PRO A 8 -26.71 29.31 -28.06
CA PRO A 8 -25.86 29.62 -26.90
C PRO A 8 -25.53 28.40 -26.01
N LYS A 9 -25.91 27.18 -26.40
CA LYS A 9 -25.97 26.03 -25.49
C LYS A 9 -24.69 25.20 -25.34
N ASP A 10 -23.63 25.43 -26.13
CA ASP A 10 -22.52 24.45 -26.20
C ASP A 10 -21.09 24.98 -26.00
N SER A 11 -20.87 26.24 -25.60
CA SER A 11 -19.54 26.66 -25.16
C SER A 11 -19.36 26.40 -23.65
N LEU A 12 -18.96 25.18 -23.29
CA LEU A 12 -18.41 24.90 -21.95
C LEU A 12 -17.25 25.88 -21.70
N THR A 13 -17.44 26.87 -20.83
CA THR A 13 -16.35 27.74 -20.43
C THR A 13 -15.39 26.97 -19.53
N GLU A 14 -14.11 27.36 -19.53
CA GLU A 14 -13.12 26.74 -18.66
C GLU A 14 -13.53 26.81 -17.18
N ASN A 15 -14.13 27.93 -16.78
CA ASN A 15 -14.67 28.15 -15.44
C ASN A 15 -15.81 27.19 -15.11
N ASP A 16 -16.76 26.96 -16.03
CA ASP A 16 -17.87 26.01 -15.79
C ASP A 16 -17.37 24.57 -15.64
N TYR A 17 -16.38 24.20 -16.44
CA TYR A 17 -15.78 22.86 -16.38
C TYR A 17 -15.01 22.62 -15.08
N GLN A 18 -14.23 23.59 -14.63
CA GLN A 18 -13.52 23.51 -13.35
C GLN A 18 -14.48 23.56 -12.16
N SER A 19 -15.58 24.31 -12.25
CA SER A 19 -16.63 24.35 -11.22
C SER A 19 -17.30 22.98 -11.06
N LYS A 20 -17.61 22.31 -12.18
CA LYS A 20 -18.05 20.90 -12.17
C LYS A 20 -16.99 19.99 -11.55
N GLY A 21 -15.71 20.21 -11.88
CA GLY A 21 -14.60 19.50 -11.28
C GLY A 21 -14.55 19.65 -9.77
N LEU A 22 -14.68 20.87 -9.26
CA LEU A 22 -14.68 21.16 -7.82
C LEU A 22 -15.84 20.47 -7.11
N LEU A 23 -17.04 20.50 -7.70
CA LEU A 23 -18.21 19.81 -7.17
C LEU A 23 -17.99 18.29 -7.14
N VAL A 24 -17.49 17.70 -8.23
CA VAL A 24 -17.23 16.24 -8.28
C VAL A 24 -16.16 15.83 -7.28
N THR A 25 -15.01 16.51 -7.27
CA THR A 25 -13.92 16.21 -6.33
C THR A 25 -14.35 16.44 -4.88
N GLY A 26 -15.10 17.51 -4.61
CA GLY A 26 -15.66 17.79 -3.29
C GLY A 26 -16.64 16.72 -2.83
N LEU A 27 -17.57 16.29 -3.68
CA LEU A 27 -18.50 15.19 -3.37
C LEU A 27 -17.78 13.86 -3.14
N LEU A 28 -16.76 13.54 -3.94
CA LEU A 28 -15.94 12.35 -3.73
C LEU A 28 -15.23 12.38 -2.38
N LEU A 29 -14.63 13.52 -2.01
CA LEU A 29 -13.94 13.67 -0.73
C LEU A 29 -14.92 13.60 0.44
N LEU A 30 -16.04 14.32 0.37
CA LEU A 30 -17.07 14.29 1.41
C LEU A 30 -17.67 12.90 1.57
N SER A 31 -17.92 12.18 0.47
CA SER A 31 -18.41 10.80 0.51
C SER A 31 -17.37 9.88 1.15
N LEU A 32 -16.09 10.03 0.80
CA LEU A 32 -15.00 9.24 1.39
C LEU A 32 -14.90 9.47 2.90
N LEU A 33 -14.95 10.72 3.35
CA LEU A 33 -14.92 11.08 4.77
C LEU A 33 -16.17 10.58 5.51
N LEU A 34 -17.36 10.74 4.93
CA LEU A 34 -18.61 10.25 5.52
C LEU A 34 -18.62 8.73 5.65
N ILE A 35 -18.18 8.01 4.62
CA ILE A 35 -18.07 6.54 4.67
C ILE A 35 -17.04 6.13 5.74
N THR A 36 -15.90 6.83 5.82
CA THR A 36 -14.88 6.55 6.84
C THR A 36 -15.45 6.73 8.25
N TRP A 37 -16.09 7.87 8.51
CA TRP A 37 -16.75 8.15 9.77
C TRP A 37 -17.82 7.11 10.11
N LEU A 38 -18.63 6.69 9.13
CA LEU A 38 -19.65 5.66 9.34
C LEU A 38 -19.03 4.30 9.67
N LEU A 39 -17.96 3.90 8.99
CA LEU A 39 -17.26 2.64 9.25
C LEU A 39 -16.68 2.61 10.66
N GLU A 40 -16.08 3.73 11.10
CA GLU A 40 -15.51 3.92 12.44
C GLU A 40 -16.61 3.93 13.51
N ALA A 41 -17.68 4.69 13.32
CA ALA A 41 -18.82 4.76 14.24
C ALA A 41 -19.51 3.40 14.45
N LEU A 42 -19.52 2.55 13.43
CA LEU A 42 -20.07 1.19 13.48
C LEU A 42 -19.05 0.13 13.95
N GLY A 43 -17.79 0.51 14.23
CA GLY A 43 -16.72 -0.41 14.57
C GLY A 43 -16.45 -1.45 13.48
N THR A 44 -16.70 -1.10 12.22
CA THR A 44 -16.72 -2.05 11.09
C THR A 44 -15.37 -2.72 10.89
N ASP A 45 -14.29 -1.97 11.07
CA ASP A 45 -12.92 -2.46 10.91
C ASP A 45 -12.62 -3.63 11.85
N LEU A 46 -12.86 -3.45 13.15
CA LEU A 46 -12.66 -4.50 14.15
C LEU A 46 -13.67 -5.65 13.97
N ASN A 47 -14.94 -5.34 13.68
CA ASN A 47 -15.96 -6.37 13.52
C ASN A 47 -15.70 -7.27 12.30
N ALA A 48 -15.31 -6.69 11.17
CA ALA A 48 -14.98 -7.44 9.96
C ALA A 48 -13.70 -8.27 10.15
N ALA A 49 -12.67 -7.72 10.79
CA ALA A 49 -11.46 -8.46 11.13
C ALA A 49 -11.75 -9.63 12.08
N ARG A 50 -12.61 -9.44 13.08
CA ARG A 50 -13.00 -10.47 14.04
C ARG A 50 -13.71 -11.66 13.39
N TRP A 51 -14.51 -11.42 12.34
CA TRP A 51 -15.14 -12.51 11.60
C TRP A 51 -14.12 -13.46 10.94
N ALA A 52 -12.95 -12.96 10.57
CA ALA A 52 -11.91 -13.76 9.95
C ALA A 52 -10.86 -14.33 10.92
N PHE A 53 -10.87 -13.85 12.17
CA PHE A 53 -9.91 -14.25 13.19
C PHE A 53 -10.41 -15.44 14.02
N SER A 54 -9.49 -16.36 14.31
CA SER A 54 -9.69 -17.48 15.24
C SER A 54 -8.69 -17.37 16.39
N PRO A 55 -9.11 -17.39 17.67
CA PRO A 55 -8.19 -17.36 18.80
C PRO A 55 -7.20 -18.54 18.85
N SER A 56 -7.58 -19.70 18.29
CA SER A 56 -6.72 -20.89 18.27
C SER A 56 -5.79 -20.95 17.05
N GLU A 57 -6.25 -20.48 15.89
CA GLU A 57 -5.56 -20.65 14.60
C GLU A 57 -5.02 -19.33 14.00
N GLY A 58 -5.34 -18.20 14.61
CA GLY A 58 -5.00 -16.87 14.09
C GLY A 58 -5.87 -16.47 12.91
N TRP A 59 -5.36 -16.62 11.68
CA TRP A 59 -6.01 -16.15 10.44
C TRP A 59 -6.25 -17.29 9.44
N PRO A 60 -7.04 -18.32 9.81
CA PRO A 60 -7.17 -19.54 9.01
C PRO A 60 -7.81 -19.28 7.63
N LEU A 61 -8.79 -18.37 7.55
CA LEU A 61 -9.44 -18.02 6.28
C LEU A 61 -8.45 -17.46 5.26
N GLY A 62 -7.51 -16.61 5.70
CA GLY A 62 -6.53 -16.00 4.81
C GLY A 62 -5.59 -17.00 4.12
N GLU A 63 -5.39 -18.17 4.72
CA GLU A 63 -4.55 -19.26 4.20
C GLU A 63 -5.31 -20.25 3.29
N GLN A 64 -6.64 -20.18 3.28
CA GLN A 64 -7.49 -21.04 2.43
C GLN A 64 -7.67 -20.45 1.02
N GLN A 65 -8.08 -21.31 0.09
CA GLN A 65 -8.52 -20.86 -1.23
C GLN A 65 -9.93 -20.26 -1.14
N PRO A 66 -10.25 -19.22 -1.93
CA PRO A 66 -9.43 -18.57 -2.96
C PRO A 66 -8.50 -17.45 -2.45
N TRP A 67 -8.57 -17.11 -1.15
CA TRP A 67 -7.93 -15.93 -0.57
C TRP A 67 -6.40 -15.93 -0.71
N LYS A 68 -5.78 -17.08 -0.50
CA LYS A 68 -4.33 -17.27 -0.69
C LYS A 68 -3.87 -17.02 -2.12
N TRP A 69 -4.66 -17.46 -3.12
CA TRP A 69 -4.36 -17.20 -4.53
C TRP A 69 -4.53 -15.72 -4.88
N ILE A 70 -5.61 -15.09 -4.41
CA ILE A 70 -5.87 -13.66 -4.62
C ILE A 70 -4.74 -12.81 -4.02
N HIS A 71 -4.25 -13.17 -2.84
CA HIS A 71 -3.10 -12.48 -2.26
C HIS A 71 -1.85 -12.59 -3.14
N ARG A 72 -1.56 -13.77 -3.69
CA ARG A 72 -0.34 -14.01 -4.45
C ARG A 72 -0.37 -13.41 -5.86
N TYR A 73 -1.52 -13.44 -6.52
CA TYR A 73 -1.64 -13.11 -7.94
C TYR A 73 -2.61 -11.97 -8.23
N GLY A 74 -3.39 -11.52 -7.24
CA GLY A 74 -4.44 -10.51 -7.42
C GLY A 74 -3.93 -9.11 -7.78
N THR A 75 -2.63 -8.85 -7.62
CA THR A 75 -2.02 -7.59 -8.07
C THR A 75 -1.63 -7.62 -9.55
N ILE A 76 -1.47 -8.80 -10.15
CA ILE A 76 -0.95 -8.96 -11.51
C ILE A 76 -1.85 -8.31 -12.55
N PRO A 77 -3.19 -8.52 -12.57
CA PRO A 77 -4.03 -7.92 -13.61
C PRO A 77 -3.99 -6.38 -13.60
N GLY A 78 -4.01 -5.76 -12.41
CA GLY A 78 -3.91 -4.31 -12.28
C GLY A 78 -2.54 -3.76 -12.69
N PHE A 79 -1.47 -4.48 -12.34
CA PHE A 79 -0.12 -4.15 -12.79
C PHE A 79 0.00 -4.22 -14.32
N LEU A 80 -0.47 -5.31 -14.94
CA LEU A 80 -0.46 -5.48 -16.40
C LEU A 80 -1.30 -4.41 -17.09
N LEU A 81 -2.45 -4.02 -16.53
CA LEU A 81 -3.29 -2.98 -17.09
C LEU A 81 -2.62 -1.60 -17.02
N THR A 82 -1.94 -1.30 -15.91
CA THR A 82 -1.13 -0.09 -15.75
C THR A 82 0.03 -0.07 -16.75
N LEU A 83 0.72 -1.21 -16.92
CA LEU A 83 1.81 -1.36 -17.85
C LEU A 83 1.34 -1.23 -19.31
N ALA A 84 0.17 -1.77 -19.64
CA ALA A 84 -0.45 -1.72 -20.97
C ALA A 84 -0.91 -0.30 -21.37
N ALA A 85 -1.19 0.58 -20.40
CA ALA A 85 -1.54 1.97 -20.68
C ALA A 85 -0.43 2.74 -21.42
N ILE A 86 0.84 2.38 -21.18
CA ILE A 86 2.01 3.04 -21.81
C ILE A 86 2.08 2.76 -23.32
N PRO A 87 2.13 1.49 -23.80
CA PRO A 87 2.10 1.20 -25.23
C PRO A 87 0.76 1.57 -25.87
N ALA A 88 -0.37 1.46 -25.15
CA ALA A 88 -1.67 1.91 -25.65
C ALA A 88 -1.67 3.42 -25.93
N TRP A 89 -1.11 4.23 -25.02
CA TRP A 89 -0.95 5.66 -25.22
C TRP A 89 -0.08 5.96 -26.44
N PHE A 90 1.06 5.28 -26.56
CA PHE A 90 1.95 5.40 -27.71
C PHE A 90 1.26 5.04 -29.04
N PHE A 91 0.44 3.97 -29.05
CA PHE A 91 -0.31 3.56 -30.22
C PHE A 91 -1.40 4.58 -30.60
N CYS A 92 -2.08 5.18 -29.62
CA CYS A 92 -3.05 6.25 -29.86
C CYS A 92 -2.42 7.44 -30.60
N GLN A 93 -1.15 7.75 -30.35
CA GLN A 93 -0.43 8.83 -31.03
C GLN A 93 -0.12 8.53 -32.51
N ARG A 94 -0.30 7.28 -32.96
CA ARG A 94 0.07 6.83 -34.32
C ARG A 94 -1.13 6.55 -35.22
N SER A 95 -2.30 6.36 -34.64
CA SER A 95 -3.49 5.98 -35.37
C SER A 95 -4.50 7.12 -35.34
N GLN A 96 -4.87 7.64 -36.51
CA GLN A 96 -5.92 8.65 -36.64
C GLN A 96 -7.23 8.19 -35.97
N ARG A 97 -7.57 6.90 -36.08
CA ARG A 97 -8.75 6.29 -35.45
C ARG A 97 -8.73 6.37 -33.93
N TYR A 98 -7.56 6.19 -33.31
CA TYR A 98 -7.43 6.13 -31.85
C TYR A 98 -6.86 7.41 -31.24
N TYR A 99 -6.54 8.42 -32.04
CA TYR A 99 -5.92 9.66 -31.58
C TYR A 99 -6.77 10.37 -30.51
N ALA A 100 -8.09 10.33 -30.65
CA ALA A 100 -9.03 10.90 -29.69
C ALA A 100 -8.96 10.23 -28.29
N TRP A 101 -8.43 9.01 -28.20
CA TRP A 101 -8.28 8.26 -26.94
C TRP A 101 -7.02 8.62 -26.16
N ARG A 102 -6.02 9.25 -26.81
CA ARG A 102 -4.67 9.46 -26.27
C ARG A 102 -4.66 10.07 -24.86
N ARG A 103 -5.51 11.06 -24.59
CA ARG A 103 -5.52 11.72 -23.29
C ARG A 103 -6.21 10.91 -22.21
N TYR A 104 -7.26 10.19 -22.57
CA TYR A 104 -7.95 9.32 -21.63
C TYR A 104 -7.05 8.15 -21.19
N VAL A 105 -6.31 7.57 -22.14
CA VAL A 105 -5.31 6.52 -21.83
C VAL A 105 -4.16 7.09 -21.00
N LEU A 106 -3.72 8.33 -21.29
CA LEU A 106 -2.71 9.01 -20.48
C LEU A 106 -3.18 9.25 -19.04
N ILE A 107 -4.39 9.80 -18.86
CA ILE A 107 -4.99 10.04 -17.54
C ILE A 107 -5.16 8.72 -16.80
N TYR A 108 -5.62 7.67 -17.48
CA TYR A 108 -5.73 6.34 -16.89
C TYR A 108 -4.38 5.86 -16.33
N GLY A 109 -3.34 5.84 -17.16
CA GLY A 109 -2.00 5.40 -16.76
C GLY A 109 -1.40 6.25 -15.64
N LEU A 110 -1.52 7.58 -15.73
CA LEU A 110 -1.03 8.50 -14.70
C LEU A 110 -1.79 8.36 -13.39
N THR A 111 -3.11 8.13 -13.42
CA THR A 111 -3.89 7.87 -12.20
C THR A 111 -3.39 6.61 -11.51
N SER A 112 -3.14 5.53 -12.25
CA SER A 112 -2.60 4.30 -11.66
C SER A 112 -1.19 4.51 -11.09
N ILE A 113 -0.30 5.20 -11.79
CA ILE A 113 1.07 5.44 -11.32
C ILE A 113 1.09 6.38 -10.11
N ILE A 114 0.43 7.54 -10.21
CA ILE A 114 0.42 8.56 -9.16
C ILE A 114 -0.42 8.09 -7.97
N GLY A 115 -1.64 7.63 -8.21
CA GLY A 115 -2.56 7.21 -7.15
C GLY A 115 -2.10 5.94 -6.44
N ALA A 116 -1.90 4.85 -7.16
CA ALA A 116 -1.51 3.58 -6.54
C ALA A 116 -0.02 3.55 -6.16
N GLY A 117 0.86 3.94 -7.09
CA GLY A 117 2.31 3.83 -6.91
C GLY A 117 2.85 4.85 -5.91
N ILE A 118 2.56 6.13 -6.13
CA ILE A 118 3.16 7.23 -5.35
C ILE A 118 2.34 7.51 -4.09
N LEU A 119 1.08 7.91 -4.23
CA LEU A 119 0.27 8.37 -3.11
C LEU A 119 -0.01 7.25 -2.12
N VAL A 120 -0.53 6.10 -2.56
CA VAL A 120 -0.84 4.99 -1.65
C VAL A 120 0.43 4.31 -1.14
N ASN A 121 1.28 3.79 -2.03
CA ASN A 121 2.39 2.93 -1.60
C ASN A 121 3.64 3.68 -1.11
N ALA A 122 4.02 4.80 -1.71
CA ALA A 122 5.27 5.49 -1.35
C ALA A 122 5.06 6.58 -0.28
N LEU A 123 3.90 7.23 -0.27
CA LEU A 123 3.62 8.35 0.63
C LEU A 123 2.77 7.91 1.83
N LEU A 124 1.47 7.63 1.63
CA LEU A 124 0.54 7.40 2.73
C LEU A 124 0.92 6.15 3.55
N LYS A 125 1.32 5.06 2.90
CA LYS A 125 1.68 3.82 3.60
C LYS A 125 2.90 3.92 4.51
N GLU A 126 3.87 4.77 4.16
CA GLU A 126 5.07 4.98 4.97
C GLU A 126 4.85 5.96 6.12
N HIS A 127 3.85 6.83 6.00
CA HIS A 127 3.59 7.90 6.97
C HIS A 127 2.35 7.68 7.84
N SER A 128 1.51 6.68 7.54
CA SER A 128 0.24 6.52 8.26
C SER A 128 0.40 6.02 9.70
N GLY A 129 1.43 5.22 9.96
CA GLY A 129 1.68 4.67 11.28
C GLY A 129 0.56 3.73 11.78
N ARG A 130 -0.29 3.21 10.87
CA ARG A 130 -1.45 2.39 11.25
C ARG A 130 -1.06 0.91 11.40
N PRO A 131 -1.29 0.29 12.57
CA PRO A 131 -1.04 -1.14 12.80
C PRO A 131 -1.97 -2.01 11.94
N ARG A 132 -1.57 -3.26 11.70
CA ARG A 132 -2.40 -4.22 10.97
C ARG A 132 -3.33 -4.95 11.93
N PRO A 133 -4.47 -5.49 11.45
CA PRO A 133 -5.33 -6.32 12.30
C PRO A 133 -4.57 -7.42 13.04
N ARG A 134 -3.66 -8.15 12.38
CA ARG A 134 -2.90 -9.21 13.06
C ARG A 134 -1.89 -8.74 14.11
N ASP A 135 -1.59 -7.44 14.15
CA ASP A 135 -0.64 -6.84 15.06
C ASP A 135 -1.33 -6.18 16.26
N VAL A 136 -2.66 -6.01 16.24
CA VAL A 136 -3.39 -5.33 17.33
C VAL A 136 -3.81 -6.26 18.47
N VAL A 137 -3.97 -5.70 19.67
CA VAL A 137 -4.29 -6.42 20.91
C VAL A 137 -5.57 -7.26 20.78
N GLU A 138 -6.57 -6.77 20.08
CA GLU A 138 -7.86 -7.47 19.86
C GLU A 138 -7.70 -8.82 19.17
N PHE A 139 -6.61 -9.02 18.42
CA PHE A 139 -6.32 -10.23 17.64
C PHE A 139 -5.01 -10.91 18.08
N GLY A 140 -4.59 -10.71 19.33
CA GLY A 140 -3.42 -11.36 19.93
C GLY A 140 -2.07 -10.74 19.56
N GLY A 141 -2.08 -9.51 19.04
CA GLY A 141 -0.89 -8.69 18.87
C GLY A 141 -0.62 -7.79 20.08
N ASN A 142 0.30 -6.85 19.92
CA ASN A 142 0.77 -5.96 21.00
C ASN A 142 0.54 -4.47 20.71
N TRP A 143 -0.05 -4.15 19.55
CA TRP A 143 -0.28 -2.78 19.12
C TRP A 143 -1.69 -2.32 19.47
N GLU A 144 -1.85 -1.05 19.82
CA GLU A 144 -3.19 -0.48 19.99
C GLU A 144 -3.85 -0.27 18.62
N TYR A 145 -5.13 -0.61 18.53
CA TYR A 145 -5.94 -0.30 17.36
C TYR A 145 -5.99 1.22 17.12
N ARG A 146 -5.98 1.62 15.84
CA ARG A 146 -6.12 3.01 15.40
C ARG A 146 -7.14 3.11 14.28
N ASP A 147 -7.90 4.19 14.28
CA ASP A 147 -8.83 4.55 13.22
C ASP A 147 -8.09 5.00 11.94
N ALA A 148 -8.81 5.12 10.82
CA ALA A 148 -8.19 5.25 9.50
C ALA A 148 -7.43 6.56 9.33
N LEU A 149 -7.93 7.62 9.95
CA LEU A 149 -7.37 8.97 9.88
C LEU A 149 -6.64 9.40 11.16
N ASP A 150 -6.52 8.50 12.14
CA ASP A 150 -5.68 8.70 13.32
C ASP A 150 -4.24 8.26 13.02
N PHE A 151 -3.48 9.17 12.40
CA PHE A 151 -2.11 8.88 11.99
C PHE A 151 -1.18 8.66 13.19
N GLY A 152 -0.48 7.52 13.17
CA GLY A 152 0.52 7.16 14.16
C GLY A 152 1.90 7.72 13.84
N THR A 153 2.93 7.14 14.45
CA THR A 153 4.33 7.51 14.16
C THR A 153 4.73 7.01 12.76
N PRO A 154 5.28 7.87 11.88
CA PRO A 154 5.77 7.45 10.57
C PRO A 154 6.77 6.29 10.67
N GLY A 155 6.67 5.35 9.74
CA GLY A 155 7.45 4.11 9.76
C GLY A 155 6.97 3.02 10.73
N LYS A 156 6.10 3.35 11.70
CA LYS A 156 5.56 2.40 12.68
C LYS A 156 4.19 1.85 12.29
N GLY A 157 4.15 0.70 11.62
CA GLY A 157 2.90 0.12 11.12
C GLY A 157 2.55 0.63 9.71
N ARG A 158 2.18 -0.31 8.83
CA ARG A 158 2.06 -0.09 7.38
C ARG A 158 0.79 -0.74 6.83
N SER A 159 -0.33 -0.54 7.52
CA SER A 159 -1.64 -1.03 7.09
C SER A 159 -2.35 -0.04 6.18
N PHE A 160 -2.40 1.24 6.51
CA PHE A 160 -3.20 2.21 5.75
C PHE A 160 -2.39 2.95 4.68
N PRO A 161 -2.90 3.12 3.43
CA PRO A 161 -4.01 2.42 2.79
C PRO A 161 -3.58 1.08 2.13
N CYS A 162 -4.56 0.31 1.67
CA CYS A 162 -4.31 -0.99 1.06
C CYS A 162 -3.75 -0.90 -0.37
N GLY A 163 -2.42 -0.99 -0.51
CA GLY A 163 -1.75 -1.00 -1.82
C GLY A 163 -2.12 -2.20 -2.72
N HIS A 164 -2.41 -3.38 -2.17
CA HIS A 164 -2.87 -4.51 -2.99
C HIS A 164 -4.25 -4.22 -3.61
N CYS A 165 -5.13 -3.60 -2.84
CA CYS A 165 -6.48 -3.26 -3.24
C CYS A 165 -6.50 -2.25 -4.39
N THR A 166 -5.54 -1.31 -4.44
CA THR A 166 -5.42 -0.37 -5.57
C THR A 166 -5.22 -1.06 -6.91
N MET A 167 -4.60 -2.25 -6.96
CA MET A 167 -4.43 -2.97 -8.22
C MET A 167 -5.76 -3.49 -8.76
N GLY A 168 -6.65 -3.97 -7.88
CA GLY A 168 -8.01 -4.35 -8.28
C GLY A 168 -8.85 -3.13 -8.65
N PHE A 169 -8.83 -2.10 -7.82
CA PHE A 169 -9.57 -0.85 -8.07
C PHE A 169 -9.03 -0.06 -9.27
N SER A 170 -7.81 -0.31 -9.76
CA SER A 170 -7.27 0.36 -10.97
C SER A 170 -8.15 0.20 -12.21
N PHE A 171 -8.91 -0.90 -12.31
CA PHE A 171 -9.90 -1.08 -13.38
C PHE A 171 -11.00 -0.02 -13.32
N SER A 172 -11.36 0.43 -12.11
CA SER A 172 -12.43 1.41 -11.93
C SER A 172 -12.10 2.78 -12.52
N VAL A 173 -10.81 3.10 -12.63
CA VAL A 173 -10.32 4.30 -13.33
C VAL A 173 -10.76 4.33 -14.80
N GLY A 174 -11.14 3.18 -15.38
CA GLY A 174 -11.70 3.06 -16.72
C GLY A 174 -12.97 3.90 -16.95
N ILE A 175 -13.62 4.39 -15.89
CA ILE A 175 -14.70 5.39 -16.01
C ILE A 175 -14.27 6.64 -16.79
N VAL A 176 -12.95 6.95 -16.82
CA VAL A 176 -12.37 8.02 -17.63
C VAL A 176 -12.74 7.91 -19.12
N PHE A 177 -12.97 6.70 -19.64
CA PHE A 177 -13.33 6.47 -21.04
C PHE A 177 -14.79 6.78 -21.37
N TRP A 178 -15.58 7.34 -20.44
CA TRP A 178 -17.02 7.58 -20.62
C TRP A 178 -17.38 8.35 -21.88
N GLN A 179 -16.58 9.35 -22.25
CA GLN A 179 -16.79 10.15 -23.45
C GLN A 179 -16.49 9.42 -24.76
N ARG A 180 -15.78 8.28 -24.70
CA ARG A 180 -15.43 7.47 -25.86
C ARG A 180 -16.31 6.24 -26.02
N SER A 181 -16.56 5.54 -24.92
CA SER A 181 -17.42 4.37 -24.90
C SER A 181 -18.02 4.19 -23.50
N ARG A 182 -19.33 4.50 -23.38
CA ARG A 182 -20.07 4.32 -22.13
C ARG A 182 -20.10 2.86 -21.67
N LEU A 183 -20.18 1.92 -22.62
CA LEU A 183 -20.18 0.48 -22.32
C LEU A 183 -18.83 0.05 -21.73
N LEU A 184 -17.71 0.43 -22.35
CA LEU A 184 -16.38 0.13 -21.84
C LEU A 184 -16.14 0.79 -20.48
N ALA A 185 -16.48 2.07 -20.36
CA ALA A 185 -16.27 2.84 -19.14
C ALA A 185 -17.04 2.25 -17.95
N SER A 186 -18.32 1.94 -18.15
CA SER A 186 -19.17 1.33 -17.11
C SER A 186 -18.68 -0.09 -16.78
N GLY A 187 -18.37 -0.90 -17.81
CA GLY A 187 -17.89 -2.26 -17.62
C GLY A 187 -16.59 -2.30 -16.81
N MET A 188 -15.62 -1.46 -17.15
CA MET A 188 -14.37 -1.32 -16.38
C MET A 188 -14.61 -0.78 -14.97
N PHE A 189 -15.50 0.21 -14.83
CA PHE A 189 -15.86 0.79 -13.53
C PHE A 189 -16.36 -0.28 -12.56
N PHE A 190 -17.42 -1.00 -12.92
CA PHE A 190 -18.02 -2.02 -12.07
C PHE A 190 -17.12 -3.25 -11.89
N LEU A 191 -16.39 -3.66 -12.93
CA LEU A 191 -15.38 -4.71 -12.80
C LEU A 191 -14.32 -4.33 -11.76
N GLY A 192 -13.86 -3.08 -11.78
CA GLY A 192 -12.87 -2.59 -10.81
C GLY A 192 -13.42 -2.46 -9.40
N LEU A 193 -14.67 -2.04 -9.23
CA LEU A 193 -15.32 -2.06 -7.91
C LEU A 193 -15.42 -3.48 -7.36
N PHE A 194 -15.90 -4.42 -8.17
CA PHE A 194 -16.02 -5.82 -7.77
C PHE A 194 -14.65 -6.44 -7.46
N TYR A 195 -13.68 -6.27 -8.37
CA TYR A 195 -12.36 -6.88 -8.22
C TYR A 195 -11.56 -6.26 -7.08
N GLY A 196 -11.58 -4.93 -6.95
CA GLY A 196 -10.95 -4.24 -5.82
C GLY A 196 -11.58 -4.61 -4.48
N ALA A 197 -12.90 -4.76 -4.41
CA ALA A 197 -13.57 -5.27 -3.21
C ALA A 197 -13.15 -6.72 -2.90
N LEU A 198 -13.08 -7.59 -3.90
CA LEU A 198 -12.63 -8.98 -3.73
C LEU A 198 -11.19 -9.06 -3.19
N VAL A 199 -10.28 -8.25 -3.74
CA VAL A 199 -8.90 -8.15 -3.23
C VAL A 199 -8.89 -7.58 -1.81
N SER A 200 -9.73 -6.59 -1.51
CA SER A 200 -9.85 -6.01 -0.16
C SER A 200 -10.30 -7.05 0.86
N VAL A 201 -11.33 -7.84 0.55
CA VAL A 201 -11.80 -8.94 1.41
C VAL A 201 -10.67 -9.94 1.65
N ALA A 202 -9.93 -10.34 0.62
CA ALA A 202 -8.80 -11.25 0.76
C ALA A 202 -7.72 -10.72 1.74
N ARG A 203 -7.52 -9.40 1.78
CA ARG A 203 -6.54 -8.76 2.67
C ARG A 203 -7.05 -8.59 4.10
N VAL A 204 -8.36 -8.36 4.27
CA VAL A 204 -9.02 -8.36 5.58
C VAL A 204 -8.97 -9.76 6.20
N THR A 205 -9.28 -10.81 5.43
CA THR A 205 -9.27 -12.20 5.94
C THR A 205 -7.88 -12.71 6.31
N GLN A 206 -6.82 -12.04 5.87
CA GLN A 206 -5.43 -12.32 6.21
C GLN A 206 -4.91 -11.50 7.40
N GLY A 207 -5.75 -10.63 7.96
CA GLY A 207 -5.38 -9.71 9.01
C GLY A 207 -4.35 -8.67 8.59
N ALA A 208 -4.25 -8.37 7.29
CA ALA A 208 -3.25 -7.48 6.74
C ALA A 208 -3.73 -6.03 6.62
N HIS A 209 -5.03 -5.84 6.40
CA HIS A 209 -5.67 -4.55 6.20
C HIS A 209 -7.05 -4.52 6.84
N PHE A 210 -7.47 -3.35 7.30
CA PHE A 210 -8.85 -3.08 7.71
C PHE A 210 -9.73 -2.75 6.49
N VAL A 211 -11.06 -2.71 6.67
CA VAL A 211 -12.01 -2.43 5.58
C VAL A 211 -11.83 -1.00 5.07
N SER A 212 -11.68 -0.05 5.98
CA SER A 212 -11.42 1.36 5.69
C SER A 212 -10.15 1.56 4.84
N ASP A 213 -9.11 0.75 5.03
CA ASP A 213 -7.88 0.82 4.21
C ASP A 213 -8.17 0.54 2.73
N GLY A 214 -9.13 -0.36 2.45
CA GLY A 214 -9.60 -0.68 1.11
C GLY A 214 -10.46 0.43 0.50
N VAL A 215 -11.32 1.05 1.32
CA VAL A 215 -12.12 2.22 0.90
C VAL A 215 -11.23 3.39 0.52
N TRP A 216 -10.18 3.68 1.30
CA TRP A 216 -9.21 4.71 0.99
C TRP A 216 -8.36 4.39 -0.23
N ALA A 217 -8.07 3.12 -0.51
CA ALA A 217 -7.41 2.73 -1.76
C ALA A 217 -8.23 3.12 -3.00
N LEU A 218 -9.55 2.90 -2.99
CA LEU A 218 -10.46 3.36 -4.05
C LEU A 218 -10.57 4.90 -4.06
N GLY A 219 -10.75 5.50 -2.89
CA GLY A 219 -10.91 6.95 -2.73
C GLY A 219 -9.74 7.74 -3.32
N VAL A 220 -8.50 7.37 -2.99
CA VAL A 220 -7.29 8.02 -3.52
C VAL A 220 -7.21 7.90 -5.05
N LEU A 221 -7.56 6.75 -5.62
CA LEU A 221 -7.59 6.58 -7.08
C LEU A 221 -8.64 7.48 -7.75
N MET A 222 -9.85 7.55 -7.21
CA MET A 222 -10.93 8.38 -7.76
C MET A 222 -10.65 9.88 -7.60
N LEU A 223 -10.09 10.29 -6.46
CA LEU A 223 -9.66 11.67 -6.24
C LEU A 223 -8.54 12.06 -7.21
N THR A 224 -7.51 11.21 -7.36
CA THR A 224 -6.42 11.43 -8.32
C THR A 224 -6.97 11.54 -9.75
N LEU A 225 -7.87 10.64 -10.14
CA LEU A 225 -8.54 10.69 -11.44
C LEU A 225 -9.28 12.02 -11.63
N SER A 226 -10.06 12.45 -10.64
CA SER A 226 -10.83 13.69 -10.71
C SER A 226 -9.91 14.92 -10.88
N VAL A 227 -8.80 14.96 -10.15
CA VAL A 227 -7.81 16.05 -10.24
C VAL A 227 -7.18 16.09 -11.62
N LEU A 228 -6.67 14.95 -12.10
CA LEU A 228 -6.04 14.85 -13.42
C LEU A 228 -7.02 15.18 -14.54
N TYR A 229 -8.27 14.73 -14.44
CA TYR A 229 -9.29 14.93 -15.46
C TYR A 229 -9.75 16.39 -15.53
N TYR A 230 -10.18 16.98 -14.40
CA TYR A 230 -10.83 18.30 -14.40
C TYR A 230 -9.85 19.48 -14.30
N PHE A 231 -8.69 19.31 -13.66
CA PHE A 231 -7.79 20.43 -13.35
C PHE A 231 -6.50 20.41 -14.15
N VAL A 232 -5.99 19.23 -14.52
CA VAL A 232 -4.71 19.10 -15.23
C VAL A 232 -4.91 18.99 -16.75
N PHE A 233 -5.60 17.93 -17.21
CA PHE A 233 -5.66 17.63 -18.64
C PHE A 233 -6.86 18.25 -19.35
N LYS A 234 -7.99 18.41 -18.65
CA LYS A 234 -9.22 19.01 -19.19
C LYS A 234 -9.58 18.50 -20.59
N PRO A 235 -9.61 17.17 -20.83
CA PRO A 235 -9.66 16.63 -22.18
C PRO A 235 -10.80 17.16 -23.05
N PRO A 236 -12.03 17.42 -22.56
CA PRO A 236 -13.11 17.94 -23.40
C PRO A 236 -12.84 19.34 -23.94
N LEU A 237 -12.07 20.15 -23.19
CA LEU A 237 -11.73 21.53 -23.56
C LEU A 237 -10.44 21.61 -24.37
N SER A 238 -9.46 20.79 -24.04
CA SER A 238 -8.14 20.90 -24.65
C SER A 238 -8.04 20.11 -25.96
N GLU A 239 -9.05 19.31 -26.34
CA GLU A 239 -8.97 18.33 -27.43
C GLU A 239 -8.88 19.00 -28.80
N LYS A 240 -7.66 19.00 -29.35
CA LYS A 240 -7.46 19.22 -30.78
C LYS A 240 -7.78 17.91 -31.51
N GLN A 241 -8.73 17.98 -32.43
CA GLN A 241 -9.15 16.86 -33.27
C GLN A 241 -8.16 16.57 -34.40
N ASP A 242 -7.35 17.56 -34.80
CA ASP A 242 -6.40 17.39 -35.89
C ASP A 242 -5.30 16.40 -35.53
N PHE A 243 -5.23 15.33 -36.33
CA PHE A 243 -4.18 14.33 -36.22
C PHE A 243 -2.89 14.86 -36.83
N SER A 244 -1.90 15.13 -35.99
CA SER A 244 -0.53 15.42 -36.41
C SER A 244 0.37 14.24 -36.06
N PRO A 245 0.85 13.46 -37.05
CA PRO A 245 1.71 12.31 -36.75
C PRO A 245 3.03 12.79 -36.12
N MET A 246 3.44 12.10 -35.06
CA MET A 246 4.70 12.40 -34.37
C MET A 246 5.90 12.15 -35.32
N PRO A 247 6.93 13.02 -35.33
CA PRO A 247 8.12 12.81 -36.15
C PRO A 247 8.81 11.47 -35.86
N ALA A 248 9.27 10.76 -36.90
CA ALA A 248 9.85 9.41 -36.78
C ALA A 248 11.03 9.33 -35.79
N LYS A 249 11.85 10.38 -35.71
CA LYS A 249 12.98 10.47 -34.75
C LYS A 249 12.48 10.52 -33.30
N GLN A 250 11.45 11.31 -33.02
CA GLN A 250 10.85 11.42 -31.70
C GLN A 250 10.14 10.11 -31.33
N GLN A 251 9.47 9.49 -32.30
CA GLN A 251 8.84 8.19 -32.12
C GLN A 251 9.84 7.10 -31.69
N ARG A 252 11.00 6.99 -32.37
CA ARG A 252 12.04 6.00 -32.01
C ARG A 252 12.58 6.22 -30.60
N ARG A 253 12.86 7.48 -30.23
CA ARG A 253 13.32 7.84 -28.88
C ARG A 253 12.29 7.50 -27.80
N LEU A 254 11.02 7.81 -28.07
CA LEU A 254 9.93 7.51 -27.15
C LEU A 254 9.73 5.99 -27.00
N PHE A 255 9.80 5.24 -28.11
CA PHE A 255 9.70 3.79 -28.09
C PHE A 255 10.83 3.15 -27.27
N SER A 256 12.08 3.58 -27.47
CA SER A 256 13.21 3.08 -26.66
C SER A 256 13.06 3.44 -25.18
N GLY A 257 12.56 4.65 -24.87
CA GLY A 257 12.30 5.08 -23.50
C GLY A 257 11.20 4.27 -22.82
N ILE A 258 10.10 3.99 -23.55
CA ILE A 258 9.00 3.13 -23.07
C ILE A 258 9.50 1.71 -22.80
N LEU A 259 10.28 1.12 -23.71
CA LEU A 259 10.84 -0.22 -23.50
C LEU A 259 11.74 -0.27 -22.26
N LEU A 260 12.62 0.72 -22.09
CA LEU A 260 13.47 0.82 -20.90
C LEU A 260 12.64 0.97 -19.63
N ALA A 261 11.65 1.86 -19.61
CA ALA A 261 10.78 2.07 -18.46
C ALA A 261 9.99 0.79 -18.11
N MET A 262 9.41 0.12 -19.11
CA MET A 262 8.70 -1.14 -18.92
C MET A 262 9.63 -2.25 -18.41
N PHE A 263 10.85 -2.35 -18.95
CA PHE A 263 11.86 -3.30 -18.49
C PHE A 263 12.24 -3.06 -17.03
N VAL A 264 12.51 -1.80 -16.65
CA VAL A 264 12.83 -1.43 -15.26
C VAL A 264 11.64 -1.71 -14.34
N MET A 265 10.43 -1.29 -14.70
CA MET A 265 9.22 -1.53 -13.88
C MET A 265 8.93 -3.03 -13.70
N THR A 266 9.05 -3.81 -14.78
CA THR A 266 8.84 -5.26 -14.75
C THR A 266 9.94 -5.94 -13.95
N GLY A 267 11.20 -5.51 -14.12
CA GLY A 267 12.33 -5.96 -13.33
C GLY A 267 12.09 -5.73 -11.84
N LEU A 268 11.77 -4.50 -11.44
CA LEU A 268 11.45 -4.15 -10.05
C LEU A 268 10.24 -4.90 -9.49
N TYR A 269 9.30 -5.30 -10.33
CA TYR A 269 8.13 -6.09 -9.91
C TYR A 269 8.47 -7.57 -9.72
N ILE A 270 9.12 -8.20 -10.70
CA ILE A 270 9.45 -9.64 -10.68
C ILE A 270 10.58 -9.96 -9.70
N THR A 271 11.52 -9.03 -9.50
CA THR A 271 12.66 -9.24 -8.60
C THR A 271 12.25 -9.19 -7.12
N ARG A 272 11.04 -8.73 -6.78
CA ARG A 272 10.50 -8.85 -5.43
C ARG A 272 10.24 -10.33 -5.11
N ARG A 273 11.12 -10.93 -4.32
CA ARG A 273 10.97 -12.30 -3.85
C ARG A 273 10.39 -12.31 -2.44
N PRO A 274 9.57 -13.32 -2.09
CA PRO A 274 9.25 -13.60 -0.70
C PRO A 274 10.55 -13.72 0.08
N PHE A 275 10.68 -12.91 1.12
CA PHE A 275 11.82 -12.88 2.02
C PHE A 275 11.41 -13.54 3.33
N TYR A 276 12.18 -14.53 3.75
CA TYR A 276 12.08 -15.17 5.05
C TYR A 276 13.48 -15.37 5.59
N GLN A 277 13.75 -14.83 6.77
CA GLN A 277 15.00 -15.05 7.47
C GLN A 277 14.71 -15.12 8.97
N ASP A 278 15.27 -16.12 9.64
CA ASP A 278 15.18 -16.30 11.07
C ASP A 278 16.55 -16.13 11.74
N PHE A 279 16.53 -15.66 12.97
CA PHE A 279 17.71 -15.50 13.81
C PHE A 279 17.40 -16.05 15.20
N GLN A 280 18.21 -17.01 15.65
CA GLN A 280 18.10 -17.59 16.98
C GLN A 280 19.40 -17.47 17.73
N LYS A 281 19.34 -16.97 18.97
CA LYS A 281 20.51 -16.91 19.85
C LYS A 281 20.12 -17.30 21.28
N LYS A 282 20.73 -18.36 21.78
CA LYS A 282 20.72 -18.69 23.21
C LYS A 282 21.78 -17.85 23.90
N PHE A 283 21.47 -17.40 25.11
CA PHE A 283 22.37 -16.59 25.92
C PHE A 283 22.23 -16.93 27.40
N THR A 284 23.21 -16.50 28.19
CA THR A 284 23.23 -16.69 29.63
C THR A 284 23.00 -15.37 30.34
N LEU A 285 22.18 -15.40 31.38
CA LEU A 285 21.92 -14.26 32.26
C LEU A 285 22.54 -14.51 33.64
N PRO A 286 22.90 -13.46 34.38
CA PRO A 286 23.32 -13.59 35.78
C PRO A 286 22.21 -14.25 36.61
N LEU A 287 22.57 -15.23 37.44
CA LEU A 287 21.64 -16.03 38.28
C LEU A 287 20.80 -15.20 39.27
N ARG A 288 21.16 -13.93 39.53
CA ARG A 288 20.51 -13.02 40.49
C ARG A 288 19.98 -11.73 39.84
N ALA A 289 19.79 -11.72 38.52
CA ALA A 289 19.21 -10.54 37.88
C ALA A 289 17.75 -10.36 38.30
N GLU A 290 17.43 -9.21 38.89
CA GLU A 290 16.05 -8.82 39.26
C GLU A 290 15.36 -8.00 38.16
N SER A 291 16.15 -7.38 37.27
CA SER A 291 15.67 -6.58 36.14
C SER A 291 16.54 -6.76 34.91
N LEU A 292 16.01 -6.43 33.74
CA LEU A 292 16.68 -6.59 32.46
C LEU A 292 16.46 -5.34 31.60
N LEU A 293 17.52 -4.77 31.02
CA LEU A 293 17.41 -3.67 30.06
C LEU A 293 17.58 -4.20 28.65
N LEU A 294 16.60 -3.99 27.78
CA LEU A 294 16.67 -4.33 26.36
C LEU A 294 16.80 -3.05 25.54
N GLN A 295 17.98 -2.86 24.95
CA GLN A 295 18.26 -1.80 24.01
C GLN A 295 18.05 -2.32 22.59
N THR A 296 17.12 -1.73 21.85
CA THR A 296 16.81 -2.17 20.49
C THR A 296 16.35 -1.04 19.57
N ASN A 297 16.56 -1.20 18.27
CA ASN A 297 16.01 -0.32 17.24
C ASN A 297 14.66 -0.84 16.68
N LEU A 298 14.10 -1.86 17.31
CA LEU A 298 12.78 -2.40 17.01
C LEU A 298 11.74 -1.84 17.99
N GLU A 299 10.51 -1.74 17.54
CA GLU A 299 9.39 -1.30 18.39
C GLU A 299 9.13 -2.34 19.49
N LYS A 300 8.80 -1.89 20.71
CA LYS A 300 8.54 -2.78 21.86
C LYS A 300 7.42 -3.77 21.54
N GLU A 301 6.46 -3.37 20.73
CA GLU A 301 5.29 -4.14 20.31
C GLU A 301 5.67 -5.32 19.39
N ARG A 302 6.89 -5.33 18.84
CA ARG A 302 7.43 -6.46 18.06
C ARG A 302 7.87 -7.62 18.95
N PHE A 303 7.98 -7.40 20.27
CA PHE A 303 8.47 -8.38 21.23
C PHE A 303 7.31 -9.14 21.88
N GLU A 304 7.40 -10.46 21.81
CA GLU A 304 6.56 -11.41 22.52
C GLU A 304 7.41 -12.05 23.62
N LEU A 305 7.07 -11.74 24.88
CA LEU A 305 7.76 -12.27 26.04
C LEU A 305 7.17 -13.63 26.40
N VAL A 306 8.01 -14.66 26.46
CA VAL A 306 7.57 -16.04 26.73
C VAL A 306 8.33 -16.58 27.95
N PRO A 307 7.66 -17.18 28.95
CA PRO A 307 8.34 -17.81 30.07
C PRO A 307 9.21 -18.98 29.61
N SER A 308 10.39 -19.09 30.21
CA SER A 308 11.34 -20.18 29.98
C SER A 308 11.22 -21.21 31.10
N ASP A 309 10.70 -22.40 30.78
CA ASP A 309 10.54 -23.54 31.70
C ASP A 309 11.90 -24.16 32.10
N GLY A 310 12.77 -23.38 32.76
CA GLY A 310 14.11 -23.82 33.19
C GLY A 310 15.12 -24.00 32.05
N LYS A 311 14.79 -23.61 30.81
CA LYS A 311 15.71 -23.61 29.66
C LYS A 311 16.54 -22.31 29.62
N SER A 312 17.72 -22.37 28.99
CA SER A 312 18.55 -21.18 28.79
C SER A 312 17.77 -20.09 28.04
N PRO A 313 17.85 -18.82 28.49
CA PRO A 313 17.24 -17.68 27.79
C PRO A 313 17.57 -17.70 26.30
N MET A 314 16.58 -17.39 25.48
CA MET A 314 16.76 -17.38 24.03
C MET A 314 15.98 -16.27 23.36
N ILE A 315 16.58 -15.69 22.34
CA ILE A 315 15.91 -14.76 21.45
C ILE A 315 15.73 -15.42 20.08
N HIS A 316 14.52 -15.31 19.55
CA HIS A 316 14.13 -15.81 18.23
C HIS A 316 13.47 -14.67 17.46
N LEU A 317 14.15 -14.16 16.44
CA LEU A 317 13.66 -13.09 15.57
C LEU A 317 13.32 -13.68 14.21
N GLU A 318 12.08 -13.47 13.76
CA GLU A 318 11.64 -13.81 12.41
C GLU A 318 11.43 -12.53 11.62
N GLY A 319 12.03 -12.44 10.44
CA GLY A 319 11.71 -11.43 9.44
C GLY A 319 10.99 -12.04 8.26
N ARG A 320 9.82 -11.49 7.90
CA ARG A 320 9.02 -11.92 6.75
C ARG A 320 8.67 -10.72 5.88
N GLY A 321 8.61 -10.91 4.57
CA GLY A 321 8.12 -9.87 3.67
C GLY A 321 8.54 -10.06 2.23
N PHE A 322 8.84 -8.96 1.54
CA PHE A 322 9.28 -8.95 0.15
C PHE A 322 10.49 -8.05 -0.02
N ALA A 323 11.52 -8.57 -0.67
CA ALA A 323 12.78 -7.86 -0.87
C ALA A 323 13.34 -8.10 -2.28
N LEU A 324 14.28 -7.25 -2.69
CA LEU A 324 15.08 -7.49 -3.89
C LEU A 324 16.03 -8.70 -3.68
N PRO A 325 16.55 -9.32 -4.75
CA PRO A 325 17.56 -10.36 -4.65
C PRO A 325 18.77 -9.89 -3.83
N ASP A 326 19.42 -10.83 -3.13
CA ASP A 326 20.60 -10.60 -2.28
C ASP A 326 20.40 -9.65 -1.08
N THR A 327 19.15 -9.25 -0.81
CA THR A 327 18.79 -8.48 0.39
C THR A 327 18.77 -9.41 1.61
N ASN A 328 19.39 -8.98 2.71
CA ASN A 328 19.36 -9.67 3.99
C ASN A 328 19.21 -8.66 5.14
N PHE A 329 18.84 -9.14 6.33
CA PHE A 329 19.05 -8.35 7.54
C PHE A 329 20.08 -9.04 8.43
N ARG A 330 20.92 -8.24 9.07
CA ARG A 330 21.89 -8.70 10.07
C ARG A 330 21.37 -8.33 11.45
N VAL A 331 21.42 -9.28 12.37
CA VAL A 331 21.08 -9.05 13.77
C VAL A 331 22.39 -8.97 14.56
N ASP A 332 22.72 -7.76 15.00
CA ASP A 332 23.83 -7.54 15.91
C ASP A 332 23.30 -7.71 17.35
N PHE A 333 23.60 -8.87 17.93
CA PHE A 333 23.26 -9.22 19.31
C PHE A 333 24.50 -9.12 20.19
N SER A 334 24.43 -8.37 21.29
CA SER A 334 25.50 -8.31 22.29
C SER A 334 24.94 -8.19 23.71
N LEU A 335 25.73 -8.69 24.66
CA LEU A 335 25.50 -8.56 26.10
C LEU A 335 26.62 -7.66 26.65
N PRO A 336 26.53 -6.33 26.51
CA PRO A 336 27.54 -5.45 27.05
C PRO A 336 27.66 -5.66 28.57
N LYS A 337 28.89 -5.74 29.08
CA LYS A 337 29.15 -5.74 30.52
C LYS A 337 28.76 -4.36 31.06
N SER A 338 27.58 -4.25 31.66
CA SER A 338 27.06 -2.99 32.15
C SER A 338 26.48 -3.19 33.55
N GLY A 339 27.06 -2.52 34.56
CA GLY A 339 26.52 -2.36 35.91
C GLY A 339 25.97 -3.60 36.61
N ASN A 340 25.04 -3.38 37.55
CA ASN A 340 24.32 -4.43 38.28
C ASN A 340 23.13 -5.01 37.48
N ILE A 341 22.70 -4.36 36.40
CA ILE A 341 21.53 -4.74 35.60
C ILE A 341 22.00 -5.31 34.26
N PRO A 342 21.70 -6.57 33.92
CA PRO A 342 22.06 -7.10 32.61
C PRO A 342 21.41 -6.30 31.48
N VAL A 343 22.20 -6.00 30.45
CA VAL A 343 21.74 -5.28 29.26
C VAL A 343 21.83 -6.22 28.05
N ILE A 344 20.73 -6.36 27.33
CA ILE A 344 20.68 -6.98 26.01
C ILE A 344 20.67 -5.86 24.98
N ARG A 345 21.64 -5.86 24.07
CA ARG A 345 21.63 -4.98 22.90
C ARG A 345 21.29 -5.80 21.66
N LEU A 346 20.19 -5.45 21.01
CA LEU A 346 19.67 -6.09 19.81
C LEU A 346 19.44 -5.05 18.72
N GLU A 347 20.31 -5.04 17.71
CA GLU A 347 20.21 -4.10 16.59
C GLU A 347 19.96 -4.88 15.29
N LEU A 348 18.86 -4.55 14.61
CA LEU A 348 18.54 -5.10 13.29
C LEU A 348 19.02 -4.12 12.21
N LYS A 349 20.06 -4.51 11.46
CA LYS A 349 20.61 -3.77 10.32
C LYS A 349 20.07 -4.35 9.02
N ARG A 350 19.51 -3.50 8.18
CA ARG A 350 18.95 -3.87 6.87
C ARG A 350 20.03 -3.68 5.80
N ASN A 351 20.35 -4.73 5.05
CA ASN A 351 21.25 -4.65 3.89
C ASN A 351 20.46 -4.89 2.61
N GLY A 352 20.19 -3.82 1.87
CA GLY A 352 19.39 -3.85 0.63
C GLY A 352 17.98 -3.27 0.81
N TYR A 353 17.15 -3.43 -0.22
CA TYR A 353 15.83 -2.82 -0.29
C TYR A 353 14.73 -3.84 0.05
N PHE A 354 13.94 -3.52 1.08
CA PHE A 354 12.75 -4.25 1.47
C PHE A 354 11.51 -3.48 1.01
N ALA A 355 10.71 -4.06 0.12
CA ALA A 355 9.39 -3.54 -0.20
C ALA A 355 8.43 -3.70 0.98
N GLU A 356 8.62 -4.76 1.76
CA GLU A 356 7.90 -5.04 2.99
C GLU A 356 8.82 -5.88 3.89
N LEU A 357 8.97 -5.48 5.16
CA LEU A 357 9.69 -6.28 6.16
C LEU A 357 8.95 -6.16 7.48
N GLU A 358 8.34 -7.26 7.88
CA GLU A 358 7.77 -7.45 9.19
C GLU A 358 8.74 -8.24 10.04
N THR A 359 8.86 -7.83 11.29
CA THR A 359 9.69 -8.53 12.26
C THR A 359 8.84 -8.93 13.44
N ARG A 360 9.07 -10.13 13.98
CA ARG A 360 8.51 -10.60 15.25
C ARG A 360 9.63 -11.18 16.07
N VAL A 361 9.74 -10.77 17.32
CA VAL A 361 10.79 -11.20 18.23
C VAL A 361 10.16 -11.96 19.38
N LYS A 362 10.42 -13.25 19.48
CA LYS A 362 10.09 -14.07 20.65
C LYS A 362 11.28 -14.06 21.60
N LEU A 363 11.10 -13.48 22.77
CA LEU A 363 12.12 -13.39 23.81
C LEU A 363 11.73 -14.31 24.96
N LYS A 364 12.42 -15.45 25.07
CA LYS A 364 12.21 -16.40 26.16
C LYS A 364 13.08 -16.04 27.35
N LEU A 365 12.45 -15.74 28.47
CA LEU A 365 13.10 -15.31 29.70
C LEU A 365 12.54 -16.06 30.91
N PRO A 366 13.34 -16.20 31.99
CA PRO A 366 12.82 -16.58 33.30
C PRO A 366 11.65 -15.69 33.73
N GLU A 367 10.62 -16.26 34.37
CA GLU A 367 9.39 -15.55 34.76
C GLU A 367 9.65 -14.29 35.59
N ASN A 368 10.63 -14.35 36.50
CA ASN A 368 11.01 -13.22 37.36
C ASN A 368 11.51 -12.00 36.57
N LEU A 369 11.98 -12.19 35.33
CA LEU A 369 12.50 -11.11 34.47
C LEU A 369 11.49 -10.58 33.46
N ILE A 370 10.41 -11.31 33.18
CA ILE A 370 9.37 -10.88 32.22
C ILE A 370 8.69 -9.61 32.72
N ASN A 371 8.39 -9.55 34.01
CA ASN A 371 7.69 -8.42 34.62
C ASN A 371 8.60 -7.21 34.90
N SER A 372 9.92 -7.37 34.78
CA SER A 372 10.92 -6.36 35.13
C SER A 372 11.84 -5.98 33.97
N ILE A 373 11.46 -6.32 32.74
CA ILE A 373 12.15 -5.88 31.53
C ILE A 373 11.83 -4.42 31.22
N ARG A 374 12.86 -3.64 30.89
CA ARG A 374 12.72 -2.25 30.42
C ARG A 374 13.24 -2.16 28.99
N PHE A 375 12.47 -1.50 28.13
CA PHE A 375 12.86 -1.23 26.75
C PHE A 375 13.50 0.15 26.63
N THR A 376 14.53 0.27 25.81
CA THR A 376 15.16 1.55 25.47
C THR A 376 15.47 1.56 23.99
N GLU A 377 15.09 2.64 23.30
CA GLU A 377 15.41 2.79 21.87
C GLU A 377 16.93 2.97 21.70
N LEU A 378 17.50 2.25 20.74
CA LEU A 378 18.86 2.50 20.26
C LEU A 378 18.81 3.69 19.31
N GLU A 379 19.50 4.78 19.65
CA GLU A 379 19.74 5.88 18.70
C GLU A 379 20.52 5.34 17.50
N ILE A 380 19.84 5.18 16.36
CA ILE A 380 20.45 4.81 15.10
C ILE A 380 21.09 6.09 14.55
N LYS A 381 22.43 6.17 14.54
CA LYS A 381 23.08 7.17 13.69
C LYS A 381 22.69 6.85 12.23
N PRO A 382 22.20 7.82 11.44
CA PRO A 382 21.93 7.57 10.03
C PRO A 382 23.22 7.06 9.39
N GLN A 383 23.13 5.89 8.74
CA GLN A 383 24.20 5.39 7.90
C GLN A 383 24.28 6.33 6.68
N GLU A 384 25.46 6.95 6.49
CA GLU A 384 25.79 7.79 5.33
C GLU A 384 25.64 7.03 4.00
#